data_AF-A0A498KT29-F1
#
_entry.id   AF-A0A498KT29-F1
#
_cell.length_a   1.000
_cell.length_b   1.000
_cell.length_c   1.000
_cell.angle_alpha   90.00
_cell.angle_beta   90.00
_cell.angle_gamma   90.00
#
_symmetry.space_group_name_H-M   'P 1'
#
loop_
_entity.id
_entity.type
_entity.pdbx_description
1 polymer ?
#
loop_
_entity_poly.entity_id
_entity_poly.type
_entity_poly.pdbx_seq_one_letter_code
_entity_poly.pdbx_strand_id
1 'polypeptide(L)'
;MEATIACCSSARALLPAAGISTHQHSTSVVAPSFSSKGLKSSSLFGESLRQVPRSSLKFSTTKQSSHVTKCEIGDSLEEFLAKATPDKGLIRLLLSMGEALRTISFKALSYSHVCKYACSEEVPELQDMGGPVEGGFSVAFDPLDGSSIVDTNFTVGTIFGVWPGDKLTGVTGRDQVAAAMGIYGPRTTYVLAIKGFPGTHEFLLLDEGKWQHVKETTEIGEGKMFSPGNLRATFDNPDYDKLISYYVKEKYTLRYTGGMVPDVNQIIVKEKGVFTNVISPTTKAKLRLLFEVAPLGLLIENAGGYSSDGQQSVLDKVVVNLDDRTQASEARTAKWRGSVGGIVEAPIDKVWSMVSQTKRLAEWMPMVERCTDLAGEEGVPGYVRLVSGFMFPQDDGDRSWIKEKLVSMDSSQHSYAYKLEASNVGLDGSVNSLKLVDYGDESTLVDWSFEVNPVESAREDSTVDYLGFLYKSCINRIEAALEAASKKVVFKSTTNLCSSKPIVTVNGKFPGPALYAREDYTVIVKVTNHVNHSVTIHW
;
A
#
# COMPACT_ATOMS: atom_id res chain seq x y z
N MET A 1 13.18 -34.86 -20.06
CA MET A 1 13.90 -35.18 -21.31
C MET A 1 14.96 -34.10 -21.44
N GLU A 2 16.22 -34.44 -21.21
CA GLU A 2 17.33 -33.48 -21.14
C GLU A 2 18.01 -33.31 -22.50
N ALA A 3 18.51 -32.11 -22.79
CA ALA A 3 19.49 -31.86 -23.84
C ALA A 3 20.22 -30.53 -23.56
N THR A 4 21.23 -30.56 -22.71
CA THR A 4 22.13 -29.43 -22.46
C THR A 4 22.99 -29.15 -23.68
N ILE A 5 23.33 -27.88 -23.95
CA ILE A 5 24.65 -27.48 -24.46
C ILE A 5 24.97 -26.10 -23.89
N ALA A 6 26.19 -25.94 -23.40
CA ALA A 6 26.78 -24.67 -23.00
C ALA A 6 28.18 -24.60 -23.59
N CYS A 7 28.66 -23.40 -23.92
CA CYS A 7 30.10 -23.17 -24.04
C CYS A 7 30.43 -21.69 -23.83
N CYS A 8 31.45 -21.43 -23.02
CA CYS A 8 32.06 -20.10 -22.90
C CYS A 8 33.31 -20.05 -23.79
N SER A 9 33.61 -18.89 -24.38
CA SER A 9 34.98 -18.56 -24.77
C SER A 9 35.22 -17.05 -24.66
N SER A 10 36.43 -16.67 -24.28
CA SER A 10 36.85 -15.29 -24.11
C SER A 10 38.04 -14.98 -25.01
N ALA A 11 37.91 -13.97 -25.87
CA ALA A 11 39.02 -13.40 -26.61
C ALA A 11 38.75 -11.94 -26.97
N ARG A 12 39.69 -11.05 -26.61
CA ARG A 12 39.87 -9.77 -27.31
C ARG A 12 40.64 -10.03 -28.59
N ALA A 13 40.34 -9.31 -29.68
CA ALA A 13 41.32 -8.39 -30.31
C ALA A 13 40.80 -7.73 -31.61
N LEU A 14 41.29 -6.50 -31.84
CA LEU A 14 41.57 -5.85 -33.15
C LEU A 14 40.41 -5.49 -34.12
N LEU A 15 40.22 -4.18 -34.28
CA LEU A 15 39.83 -3.52 -35.54
C LEU A 15 41.06 -3.48 -36.49
N PRO A 16 40.89 -3.31 -37.84
CA PRO A 16 40.88 -1.94 -38.41
C PRO A 16 40.06 -1.68 -39.70
N ALA A 17 39.35 -0.54 -39.69
CA ALA A 17 39.23 0.54 -40.70
C ALA A 17 39.20 0.34 -42.25
N ALA A 18 38.49 1.31 -42.88
CA ALA A 18 38.49 1.78 -44.28
C ALA A 18 37.71 0.97 -45.34
N GLY A 19 36.95 1.60 -46.27
CA GLY A 19 36.55 3.02 -46.38
C GLY A 19 35.96 3.39 -47.76
N ILE A 20 35.52 4.66 -47.94
CA ILE A 20 35.48 5.46 -49.21
C ILE A 20 34.56 4.92 -50.34
N SER A 21 33.72 5.67 -51.07
CA SER A 21 33.12 7.03 -51.04
C SER A 21 31.86 6.99 -51.96
N THR A 22 31.12 8.04 -52.37
CA THR A 22 31.23 9.52 -52.32
C THR A 22 29.82 10.09 -51.99
N HIS A 23 29.22 11.21 -52.46
CA HIS A 23 29.52 12.27 -53.45
C HIS A 23 29.19 13.68 -52.86
N GLN A 24 28.59 14.63 -53.61
CA GLN A 24 28.35 16.01 -53.16
C GLN A 24 27.04 16.59 -53.70
N HIS A 25 26.46 17.56 -52.98
CA HIS A 25 26.12 18.89 -53.54
C HIS A 25 26.10 19.94 -52.43
N SER A 26 26.23 21.23 -52.80
CA SER A 26 26.47 22.32 -51.86
C SER A 26 25.70 23.60 -52.22
N THR A 27 25.37 24.39 -51.19
CA THR A 27 25.12 25.83 -51.25
C THR A 27 25.51 26.46 -49.91
N SER A 28 25.90 27.73 -49.93
CA SER A 28 26.35 28.47 -48.76
C SER A 28 25.61 29.80 -48.62
N VAL A 29 25.38 30.25 -47.39
CA VAL A 29 24.90 31.60 -47.07
C VAL A 29 25.75 32.15 -45.92
N VAL A 30 26.11 33.43 -46.01
CA VAL A 30 27.04 34.12 -45.10
C VAL A 30 26.26 34.85 -43.99
N ALA A 31 26.79 34.87 -42.77
CA ALA A 31 26.27 35.66 -41.66
C ALA A 31 27.10 36.95 -41.46
N PRO A 32 26.48 38.11 -41.20
CA PRO A 32 27.15 39.27 -40.62
C PRO A 32 27.21 39.15 -39.09
N SER A 33 28.31 39.59 -38.49
CA SER A 33 28.48 39.63 -37.03
C SER A 33 28.19 41.03 -36.47
N PHE A 34 27.71 41.07 -35.23
CA PHE A 34 27.78 42.27 -34.38
C PHE A 34 28.18 41.86 -32.96
N SER A 35 28.96 42.71 -32.30
CA SER A 35 29.49 42.43 -30.96
C SER A 35 29.06 43.49 -29.95
N SER A 36 28.82 43.07 -28.72
CA SER A 36 28.92 43.95 -27.55
C SER A 36 29.36 43.15 -26.32
N LYS A 37 30.02 43.86 -25.40
CA LYS A 37 30.50 43.34 -24.11
C LYS A 37 29.32 43.40 -23.12
N GLY A 38 29.14 42.53 -22.13
CA GLY A 38 29.99 41.44 -21.67
C GLY A 38 30.10 41.48 -20.13
N LEU A 39 29.74 40.39 -19.45
CA LEU A 39 29.85 40.22 -17.99
C LEU A 39 30.30 38.78 -17.67
N LYS A 40 30.98 38.60 -16.53
CA LYS A 40 31.81 37.42 -16.27
C LYS A 40 31.03 36.30 -15.58
N SER A 41 31.06 35.11 -16.17
CA SER A 41 30.84 33.85 -15.44
C SER A 41 32.20 33.25 -15.07
N SER A 42 32.38 32.84 -13.81
CA SER A 42 33.58 32.13 -13.35
C SER A 42 33.47 30.64 -13.67
N SER A 43 34.40 30.12 -14.48
CA SER A 43 34.38 28.77 -15.01
C SER A 43 34.52 27.68 -13.92
N LEU A 44 33.54 26.78 -13.85
CA LEU A 44 33.48 25.67 -12.89
C LEU A 44 34.23 24.41 -13.35
N PHE A 45 35.25 24.56 -14.21
CA PHE A 45 36.11 23.49 -14.69
C PHE A 45 37.58 23.91 -14.61
N GLY A 46 38.36 23.20 -13.80
CA GLY A 46 39.80 23.40 -13.66
C GLY A 46 40.60 22.87 -14.85
N GLU A 47 41.79 23.42 -15.06
CA GLU A 47 42.64 23.10 -16.23
C GLU A 47 43.23 21.68 -16.17
N SER A 48 43.47 21.11 -17.36
CA SER A 48 44.12 19.81 -17.51
C SER A 48 45.61 19.87 -17.14
N LEU A 49 46.03 19.09 -16.15
CA LEU A 49 47.42 19.05 -15.69
C LEU A 49 48.35 18.39 -16.72
N ARG A 50 49.55 18.96 -16.85
CA ARG A 50 50.55 18.59 -17.86
C ARG A 50 51.16 17.19 -17.62
N GLN A 51 51.55 16.54 -18.72
CA GLN A 51 52.40 15.35 -18.70
C GLN A 51 53.77 15.65 -18.09
N VAL A 52 54.31 14.68 -17.34
CA VAL A 52 55.71 14.60 -16.87
C VAL A 52 56.24 13.20 -17.22
N PRO A 53 57.54 13.01 -17.59
CA PRO A 53 57.99 11.79 -18.26
C PRO A 53 58.00 10.53 -17.38
N ARG A 54 57.89 9.36 -18.03
CA ARG A 54 58.07 8.05 -17.39
C ARG A 54 59.52 7.86 -16.91
N SER A 55 59.70 7.58 -15.62
CA SER A 55 60.87 6.87 -15.09
C SER A 55 60.42 5.55 -14.45
N SER A 56 61.33 4.58 -14.40
CA SER A 56 61.00 3.18 -14.09
C SER A 56 60.74 2.93 -12.60
N LEU A 57 59.55 2.44 -12.25
CA LEU A 57 59.29 1.73 -10.99
C LEU A 57 59.03 0.25 -11.28
N LYS A 58 59.69 -0.62 -10.51
CA LYS A 58 59.61 -2.08 -10.69
C LYS A 58 58.31 -2.60 -10.09
N PHE A 59 57.53 -3.34 -10.88
CA PHE A 59 56.27 -3.91 -10.41
C PHE A 59 56.53 -5.15 -9.52
N SER A 60 56.47 -4.96 -8.20
CA SER A 60 56.41 -6.09 -7.26
C SER A 60 55.04 -6.75 -7.38
N THR A 61 54.99 -8.05 -7.68
CA THR A 61 53.72 -8.80 -7.77
C THR A 61 53.20 -9.19 -6.39
N THR A 62 52.89 -8.21 -5.56
CA THR A 62 52.10 -8.42 -4.34
C THR A 62 50.66 -8.77 -4.75
N LYS A 63 50.17 -9.94 -4.35
CA LYS A 63 48.74 -10.26 -4.46
C LYS A 63 47.95 -9.37 -3.49
N GLN A 64 47.47 -8.22 -3.97
CA GLN A 64 46.32 -7.58 -3.32
C GLN A 64 45.09 -8.43 -3.60
N SER A 65 44.76 -9.33 -2.67
CA SER A 65 43.37 -9.73 -2.49
C SER A 65 42.60 -8.47 -2.09
N SER A 66 41.74 -7.97 -2.98
CA SER A 66 40.73 -6.99 -2.58
C SER A 66 39.78 -7.69 -1.62
N HIS A 67 40.04 -7.56 -0.32
CA HIS A 67 39.13 -7.96 0.74
C HIS A 67 37.88 -7.09 0.62
N VAL A 68 36.90 -7.59 -0.13
CA VAL A 68 35.53 -7.07 -0.10
C VAL A 68 34.99 -7.44 1.27
N THR A 69 35.12 -6.53 2.23
CA THR A 69 34.51 -6.71 3.55
C THR A 69 33.00 -6.81 3.34
N LYS A 70 32.42 -7.93 3.80
CA LYS A 70 30.96 -8.04 3.90
C LYS A 70 30.51 -7.16 5.07
N CYS A 71 29.85 -6.05 4.76
CA CYS A 71 28.95 -5.42 5.71
C CYS A 71 27.54 -6.05 5.61
N GLU A 72 26.80 -5.96 6.70
CA GLU A 72 25.41 -6.37 6.85
C GLU A 72 24.65 -5.20 7.50
N ILE A 73 23.42 -4.92 7.05
CA ILE A 73 22.52 -3.97 7.75
C ILE A 73 22.31 -4.46 9.19
N GLY A 74 22.20 -3.55 10.16
CA GLY A 74 22.03 -3.88 11.59
C GLY A 74 23.33 -4.24 12.32
N ASP A 75 24.50 -4.05 11.70
CA ASP A 75 25.75 -3.85 12.43
C ASP A 75 25.76 -2.42 13.02
N SER A 76 26.18 -2.25 14.28
CA SER A 76 26.45 -0.91 14.85
C SER A 76 27.57 -0.18 14.09
N LEU A 77 27.71 1.14 14.23
CA LEU A 77 28.79 1.88 13.56
C LEU A 77 30.17 1.41 14.04
N GLU A 78 30.36 1.12 15.33
CA GLU A 78 31.62 0.54 15.82
C GLU A 78 31.83 -0.88 15.27
N GLU A 79 30.78 -1.71 15.29
CA GLU A 79 30.85 -3.07 14.75
C GLU A 79 31.19 -3.10 13.25
N PHE A 80 30.59 -2.21 12.45
CA PHE A 80 30.89 -2.04 11.03
C PHE A 80 32.32 -1.58 10.83
N LEU A 81 32.74 -0.50 11.48
CA LEU A 81 34.05 0.12 11.24
C LEU A 81 35.21 -0.79 11.63
N ALA A 82 35.06 -1.59 12.68
CA ALA A 82 36.04 -2.61 13.07
C ALA A 82 36.22 -3.72 12.02
N LYS A 83 35.17 -4.00 11.21
CA LYS A 83 35.21 -4.95 10.07
C LYS A 83 35.70 -4.27 8.79
N ALA A 84 35.24 -3.04 8.54
CA ALA A 84 35.29 -2.37 7.23
C ALA A 84 36.68 -1.95 6.79
N THR A 85 37.45 -1.30 7.67
CA THR A 85 38.69 -0.61 7.28
C THR A 85 39.74 -0.64 8.39
N PRO A 86 41.04 -0.75 8.07
CA PRO A 86 42.12 -0.51 9.02
C PRO A 86 42.46 0.99 9.20
N ASP A 87 41.80 1.90 8.45
CA ASP A 87 42.09 3.33 8.49
C ASP A 87 41.50 3.99 9.75
N LYS A 88 42.36 4.16 10.76
CA LYS A 88 42.03 4.82 12.03
C LYS A 88 41.57 6.28 11.89
N GLY A 89 41.88 6.95 10.78
CA GLY A 89 41.36 8.28 10.46
C GLY A 89 39.91 8.23 10.04
N LEU A 90 39.56 7.31 9.13
CA LEU A 90 38.18 7.10 8.68
C LEU A 90 37.30 6.54 9.80
N ILE A 91 37.78 5.55 10.56
CA ILE A 91 37.09 5.03 11.76
C ILE A 91 36.78 6.19 12.73
N ARG A 92 37.77 7.03 13.04
CA ARG A 92 37.59 8.17 13.94
C ARG A 92 36.60 9.19 13.41
N LEU A 93 36.61 9.49 12.11
CA LEU A 93 35.67 10.42 11.49
C LEU A 93 34.24 9.89 11.59
N LEU A 94 34.02 8.64 11.19
CA LEU A 94 32.69 8.04 11.16
C LEU A 94 32.15 7.82 12.57
N LEU A 95 32.92 7.23 13.49
CA LEU A 95 32.57 7.18 14.92
C LEU A 95 32.23 8.58 15.46
N SER A 96 32.96 9.64 15.09
CA SER A 96 32.66 10.99 15.57
C SER A 96 31.34 11.56 15.05
N MET A 97 30.77 11.03 13.95
CA MET A 97 29.45 11.44 13.46
C MET A 97 28.33 10.72 14.23
N GLY A 98 28.41 9.39 14.36
CA GLY A 98 27.45 8.62 15.17
C GLY A 98 27.47 9.05 16.63
N GLU A 99 28.65 9.19 17.24
CA GLU A 99 28.81 9.66 18.62
C GLU A 99 28.35 11.11 18.83
N ALA A 100 28.51 11.98 17.82
CA ALA A 100 27.96 13.33 17.88
C ALA A 100 26.42 13.32 17.84
N LEU A 101 25.81 12.56 16.91
CA LEU A 101 24.35 12.43 16.81
C LEU A 101 23.76 11.80 18.08
N ARG A 102 24.40 10.76 18.62
CA ARG A 102 24.05 10.13 19.91
C ARG A 102 24.16 11.11 21.07
N THR A 103 25.28 11.82 21.19
CA THR A 103 25.53 12.84 22.23
C THR A 103 24.55 14.01 22.15
N ILE A 104 24.22 14.49 20.95
CA ILE A 104 23.25 15.56 20.73
C ILE A 104 21.85 15.09 21.12
N SER A 105 21.46 13.87 20.73
CA SER A 105 20.16 13.28 21.06
C SER A 105 19.95 13.15 22.57
N PHE A 106 20.89 12.55 23.31
CA PHE A 106 20.79 12.47 24.78
C PHE A 106 20.72 13.85 25.45
N LYS A 107 21.51 14.83 24.99
CA LYS A 107 21.46 16.21 25.52
C LYS A 107 20.13 16.90 25.24
N ALA A 108 19.58 16.74 24.03
CA ALA A 108 18.29 17.30 23.65
C ALA A 108 17.15 16.66 24.46
N LEU A 109 17.20 15.34 24.68
CA LEU A 109 16.23 14.60 25.49
C LEU A 109 16.28 15.01 26.97
N SER A 110 17.47 15.18 27.56
CA SER A 110 17.62 15.72 28.92
C SER A 110 17.10 17.17 29.03
N TYR A 111 17.41 18.02 28.04
CA TYR A 111 16.95 19.41 27.99
C TYR A 111 15.44 19.56 27.72
N SER A 112 14.79 18.53 27.16
CA SER A 112 13.34 18.53 26.94
C SER A 112 12.52 18.57 28.23
N HIS A 113 13.10 18.09 29.34
CA HIS A 113 12.47 17.89 30.66
C HIS A 113 11.22 16.99 30.68
N VAL A 114 10.82 16.40 29.54
CA VAL A 114 9.68 15.48 29.41
C VAL A 114 10.09 14.04 29.14
N CYS A 115 11.33 13.80 28.73
CA CYS A 115 11.88 12.45 28.58
C CYS A 115 12.29 11.88 29.95
N LYS A 116 11.78 10.71 30.32
CA LYS A 116 12.15 9.98 31.54
C LYS A 116 13.35 9.08 31.31
N TYR A 117 13.28 8.20 30.32
CA TYR A 117 14.40 7.33 29.93
C TYR A 117 14.68 7.43 28.43
N ALA A 118 15.97 7.40 28.08
CA ALA A 118 16.42 7.32 26.70
C ALA A 118 17.34 6.11 26.50
N CYS A 119 17.29 5.52 25.31
CA CYS A 119 18.08 4.36 24.90
C CYS A 119 18.54 4.55 23.44
N SER A 120 19.76 4.13 23.11
CA SER A 120 20.34 4.27 21.77
C SER A 120 20.82 2.95 21.21
N GLU A 121 20.72 2.74 19.90
CA GLU A 121 21.19 1.51 19.22
C GLU A 121 22.63 1.10 19.62
N GLU A 122 23.59 2.04 19.60
CA GLU A 122 25.00 1.81 19.97
C GLU A 122 25.21 1.43 21.45
N VAL A 123 24.26 1.79 22.32
CA VAL A 123 24.32 1.58 23.77
C VAL A 123 22.90 1.24 24.27
N PRO A 124 22.48 -0.03 24.15
CA PRO A 124 21.10 -0.46 24.43
C PRO A 124 20.82 -0.60 25.94
N GLU A 125 21.07 0.48 26.69
CA GLU A 125 20.84 0.61 28.13
C GLU A 125 19.97 1.84 28.43
N LEU A 126 19.05 1.72 29.40
CA LEU A 126 18.18 2.82 29.82
C LEU A 126 18.96 3.89 30.61
N GLN A 127 19.05 5.10 30.06
CA GLN A 127 19.65 6.26 30.72
C GLN A 127 18.57 7.22 31.20
N ASP A 128 18.64 7.63 32.47
CA ASP A 128 17.67 8.56 33.09
C ASP A 128 17.90 9.99 32.57
N MET A 129 16.91 10.54 31.87
CA MET A 129 16.93 11.88 31.29
C MET A 129 16.33 12.94 32.23
N GLY A 130 15.84 12.54 33.42
CA GLY A 130 15.38 13.46 34.47
C GLY A 130 13.94 13.96 34.37
N GLY A 131 13.20 13.60 33.32
CA GLY A 131 11.77 13.91 33.19
C GLY A 131 10.85 13.11 34.11
N PRO A 132 9.54 13.42 34.12
CA PRO A 132 8.55 12.77 34.99
C PRO A 132 8.15 11.38 34.46
N VAL A 133 7.68 10.50 35.35
CA VAL A 133 7.06 9.22 34.96
C VAL A 133 5.63 9.44 34.45
N GLU A 134 4.81 10.15 35.22
CA GLU A 134 3.45 10.52 34.82
C GLU A 134 3.49 11.70 33.83
N GLY A 135 2.87 11.52 32.66
CA GLY A 135 2.85 12.53 31.60
C GLY A 135 4.18 12.75 30.85
N GLY A 136 5.24 12.00 31.20
CA GLY A 136 6.51 11.97 30.46
C GLY A 136 6.59 10.83 29.45
N PHE A 137 7.77 10.68 28.84
CA PHE A 137 8.01 9.77 27.72
C PHE A 137 9.32 9.01 27.83
N SER A 138 9.38 7.80 27.27
CA SER A 138 10.62 7.07 27.05
C SER A 138 10.94 6.98 25.57
N VAL A 139 12.20 7.15 25.19
CA VAL A 139 12.62 7.32 23.78
C VAL A 139 13.70 6.31 23.41
N ALA A 140 13.49 5.61 22.31
CA ALA A 140 14.52 4.79 21.68
C ALA A 140 14.94 5.43 20.35
N PHE A 141 16.22 5.38 20.01
CA PHE A 141 16.69 5.90 18.73
C PHE A 141 17.90 5.15 18.15
N ASP A 142 17.92 5.04 16.82
CA ASP A 142 19.14 4.79 16.06
C ASP A 142 19.77 6.16 15.74
N PRO A 143 20.96 6.49 16.26
CA PRO A 143 21.62 7.76 15.98
C PRO A 143 22.07 7.89 14.52
N LEU A 144 22.40 6.80 13.81
CA LEU A 144 22.93 6.82 12.45
C LEU A 144 22.63 5.53 11.64
N ASP A 145 21.40 5.39 11.15
CA ASP A 145 21.09 4.39 10.11
C ASP A 145 21.89 4.69 8.83
N GLY A 146 22.27 3.63 8.12
CA GLY A 146 23.13 3.72 6.95
C GLY A 146 24.61 3.93 7.31
N SER A 147 25.02 3.64 8.54
CA SER A 147 26.41 3.52 9.01
C SER A 147 27.36 2.94 7.96
N SER A 148 26.92 1.88 7.29
CA SER A 148 27.63 1.12 6.26
C SER A 148 27.88 1.80 4.92
N ILE A 149 27.19 2.92 4.63
CA ILE A 149 27.20 3.60 3.32
C ILE A 149 27.63 5.08 3.40
N VAL A 150 28.02 5.58 4.58
CA VAL A 150 28.51 6.96 4.76
C VAL A 150 29.76 7.23 3.90
N ASP A 151 30.70 6.29 3.83
CA ASP A 151 31.94 6.43 3.05
C ASP A 151 31.71 6.47 1.53
N THR A 152 30.65 5.80 1.06
CA THR A 152 30.16 5.90 -0.33
C THR A 152 29.39 7.20 -0.63
N ASN A 153 29.20 8.06 0.37
CA ASN A 153 28.45 9.32 0.28
C ASN A 153 27.01 9.11 -0.24
N PHE A 154 26.35 8.06 0.24
CA PHE A 154 24.92 7.84 0.06
C PHE A 154 24.11 8.59 1.13
N THR A 155 22.79 8.58 0.98
CA THR A 155 21.87 9.12 2.00
C THR A 155 21.87 8.22 3.23
N VAL A 156 21.94 8.82 4.41
CA VAL A 156 21.91 8.17 5.73
C VAL A 156 20.85 8.85 6.60
N GLY A 157 20.60 8.39 7.82
CA GLY A 157 19.53 8.95 8.65
C GLY A 157 19.65 8.71 10.14
N THR A 158 18.63 9.12 10.88
CA THR A 158 18.47 8.90 12.33
C THR A 158 17.00 8.52 12.58
N ILE A 159 16.74 7.52 13.41
CA ILE A 159 15.39 6.98 13.67
C ILE A 159 15.02 7.25 15.13
N PHE A 160 13.79 7.66 15.41
CA PHE A 160 13.27 7.90 16.77
C PHE A 160 11.91 7.25 16.97
N GLY A 161 11.73 6.48 18.05
CA GLY A 161 10.44 6.05 18.58
C GLY A 161 10.19 6.63 19.97
N VAL A 162 8.96 7.06 20.25
CA VAL A 162 8.57 7.71 21.51
C VAL A 162 7.40 6.96 22.15
N TRP A 163 7.61 6.39 23.33
CA TRP A 163 6.61 5.71 24.15
C TRP A 163 6.19 6.57 25.35
N PRO A 164 4.96 6.42 25.89
CA PRO A 164 4.55 7.11 27.11
C PRO A 164 5.18 6.45 28.36
N GLY A 165 5.46 7.27 29.38
CA GLY A 165 5.92 6.80 30.69
C GLY A 165 7.40 6.38 30.71
N ASP A 166 7.69 5.31 31.46
CA ASP A 166 9.02 4.98 31.99
C ASP A 166 9.58 3.63 31.49
N LYS A 167 9.11 3.11 30.34
CA LYS A 167 9.44 1.76 29.85
C LYS A 167 9.66 1.70 28.34
N LEU A 168 10.61 0.85 27.94
CA LEU A 168 10.88 0.44 26.55
C LEU A 168 10.89 -1.10 26.40
N THR A 169 10.46 -1.84 27.43
CA THR A 169 10.26 -3.30 27.41
C THR A 169 8.90 -3.65 28.01
N GLY A 170 8.31 -4.76 27.57
CA GLY A 170 6.91 -5.09 27.82
C GLY A 170 5.91 -4.20 27.05
N VAL A 171 6.41 -3.35 26.15
CA VAL A 171 5.64 -2.46 25.26
C VAL A 171 5.65 -3.01 23.83
N THR A 172 4.70 -2.56 23.02
CA THR A 172 4.59 -2.87 21.59
C THR A 172 4.96 -1.65 20.73
N GLY A 173 5.11 -1.83 19.42
CA GLY A 173 5.21 -0.71 18.49
C GLY A 173 3.93 0.12 18.39
N ARG A 174 2.75 -0.46 18.67
CA ARG A 174 1.48 0.29 18.75
C ARG A 174 1.38 1.22 19.95
N ASP A 175 2.20 1.03 20.98
CA ASP A 175 2.20 1.88 22.18
C ASP A 175 2.89 3.24 21.98
N GLN A 176 3.68 3.39 20.91
CA GLN A 176 4.31 4.66 20.55
C GLN A 176 3.29 5.80 20.42
N VAL A 177 3.59 6.95 21.01
CA VAL A 177 2.84 8.21 20.83
C VAL A 177 3.31 9.01 19.63
N ALA A 178 4.57 8.82 19.22
CA ALA A 178 5.14 9.38 17.99
C ALA A 178 6.31 8.53 17.51
N ALA A 179 6.60 8.59 16.21
CA ALA A 179 7.83 8.08 15.61
C ALA A 179 8.30 9.03 14.51
N ALA A 180 9.59 9.05 14.25
CA ALA A 180 10.19 9.92 13.24
C ALA A 180 11.47 9.35 12.63
N MET A 181 11.81 9.82 11.43
CA MET A 181 13.14 9.64 10.85
C MET A 181 13.67 10.95 10.26
N GLY A 182 14.93 11.27 10.55
CA GLY A 182 15.70 12.30 9.84
C GLY A 182 16.44 11.69 8.66
N ILE A 183 16.41 12.38 7.51
CA ILE A 183 17.04 11.94 6.26
C ILE A 183 18.12 12.93 5.87
N TYR A 184 19.37 12.46 5.83
CA TYR A 184 20.56 13.24 5.49
C TYR A 184 21.03 12.88 4.08
N GLY A 185 20.34 13.45 3.09
CA GLY A 185 20.60 13.23 1.66
C GLY A 185 20.95 14.53 0.93
N PRO A 186 20.70 14.60 -0.41
CA PRO A 186 20.86 15.83 -1.20
C PRO A 186 19.96 17.00 -0.75
N ARG A 187 19.00 16.73 0.15
CA ARG A 187 18.25 17.67 0.97
C ARG A 187 18.14 17.03 2.35
N THR A 188 18.16 17.83 3.42
CA THR A 188 17.82 17.34 4.76
C THR A 188 16.31 17.42 4.96
N THR A 189 15.65 16.27 5.11
CA THR A 189 14.22 16.19 5.43
C THR A 189 13.98 15.40 6.71
N TYR A 190 12.81 15.58 7.32
CA TYR A 190 12.40 14.91 8.56
C TYR A 190 10.96 14.44 8.40
N VAL A 191 10.72 13.17 8.66
CA VAL A 191 9.42 12.51 8.46
C VAL A 191 8.87 12.08 9.81
N LEU A 192 7.64 12.49 10.14
CA LEU A 192 7.05 12.39 11.47
C LEU A 192 5.63 11.79 11.41
N ALA A 193 5.34 10.84 12.30
CA ALA A 193 3.99 10.36 12.62
C ALA A 193 3.67 10.62 14.09
N ILE A 194 2.41 10.96 14.39
CA ILE A 194 1.90 11.17 15.75
C ILE A 194 0.64 10.31 15.92
N LYS A 195 0.56 9.55 17.01
CA LYS A 195 -0.56 8.65 17.29
C LYS A 195 -1.86 9.44 17.45
N GLY A 196 -2.88 9.06 16.68
CA GLY A 196 -4.16 9.77 16.62
C GLY A 196 -4.19 10.98 15.69
N PHE A 197 -3.07 11.37 15.07
CA PHE A 197 -3.06 12.30 13.94
C PHE A 197 -3.03 11.49 12.62
N PRO A 198 -3.88 11.79 11.63
CA PRO A 198 -3.88 11.06 10.36
C PRO A 198 -2.59 11.31 9.57
N GLY A 199 -2.06 10.27 8.92
CA GLY A 199 -0.95 10.42 7.99
C GLY A 199 0.44 10.51 8.63
N THR A 200 1.41 10.72 7.75
CA THR A 200 2.82 10.91 8.04
C THR A 200 3.33 12.15 7.29
N HIS A 201 4.07 13.02 7.97
CA HIS A 201 4.40 14.38 7.52
C HIS A 201 5.88 14.55 7.21
N GLU A 202 6.22 14.96 5.98
CA GLU A 202 7.57 15.35 5.57
C GLU A 202 7.79 16.86 5.77
N PHE A 203 8.89 17.21 6.44
CA PHE A 203 9.40 18.55 6.61
C PHE A 203 10.76 18.69 5.92
N LEU A 204 10.99 19.81 5.25
CA LEU A 204 12.26 20.18 4.63
C LEU A 204 12.99 21.20 5.51
N LEU A 205 14.28 20.98 5.75
CA LEU A 205 15.15 21.99 6.36
C LEU A 205 15.56 23.02 5.30
N LEU A 206 15.30 24.30 5.59
CA LEU A 206 15.70 25.45 4.78
C LEU A 206 17.04 26.04 5.26
N ASP A 207 17.71 26.78 4.38
CA ASP A 207 19.02 27.39 4.65
C ASP A 207 19.02 28.36 5.86
N GLU A 208 17.87 28.95 6.22
CA GLU A 208 17.74 29.78 7.43
C GLU A 208 17.56 28.95 8.72
N GLY A 209 17.77 27.63 8.68
CA GLY A 209 17.64 26.74 9.83
C GLY A 209 16.20 26.45 10.25
N LYS A 210 15.23 26.61 9.35
CA LYS A 210 13.80 26.42 9.60
C LYS A 210 13.27 25.16 8.95
N TRP A 211 12.36 24.47 9.62
CA TRP A 211 11.60 23.35 9.06
C TRP A 211 10.31 23.85 8.39
N GLN A 212 10.13 23.52 7.11
CA GLN A 212 8.91 23.76 6.35
C GLN A 212 8.19 22.44 6.10
N HIS A 213 6.89 22.33 6.46
CA HIS A 213 6.07 21.20 6.05
C HIS A 213 5.93 21.20 4.51
N VAL A 214 6.28 20.09 3.86
CA VAL A 214 6.28 19.98 2.39
C VAL A 214 5.34 18.91 1.85
N LYS A 215 5.01 17.87 2.63
CA LYS A 215 4.12 16.78 2.19
C LYS A 215 3.45 16.09 3.38
N GLU A 216 2.16 15.79 3.23
CA GLU A 216 1.43 14.81 4.03
C GLU A 216 1.20 13.55 3.18
N THR A 217 1.34 12.36 3.77
CA THR A 217 1.06 11.07 3.10
C THR A 217 0.08 10.26 3.95
N THR A 218 -1.03 9.83 3.37
CA THR A 218 -2.13 9.09 4.05
C THR A 218 -2.53 7.79 3.36
N GLU A 219 -1.95 7.48 2.20
CA GLU A 219 -2.16 6.23 1.47
C GLU A 219 -0.84 5.76 0.80
N ILE A 220 -0.53 4.47 0.89
CA ILE A 220 0.55 3.81 0.14
C ILE A 220 -0.08 2.74 -0.76
N GLY A 221 -0.13 3.04 -2.06
CA GLY A 221 -0.72 2.20 -3.09
C GLY A 221 0.20 1.11 -3.64
N GLU A 222 -0.34 0.31 -4.57
CA GLU A 222 0.44 -0.72 -5.26
C GLU A 222 1.48 -0.10 -6.21
N GLY A 223 2.70 -0.66 -6.26
CA GLY A 223 3.74 -0.16 -7.13
C GLY A 223 4.83 -1.18 -7.46
N LYS A 224 5.29 -1.14 -8.72
CA LYS A 224 6.38 -1.98 -9.23
C LYS A 224 7.76 -1.43 -8.83
N MET A 225 8.03 -1.39 -7.52
CA MET A 225 9.30 -0.97 -6.89
C MET A 225 9.60 -1.85 -5.66
N PHE A 226 10.85 -2.31 -5.48
CA PHE A 226 11.22 -3.17 -4.34
C PHE A 226 12.65 -2.95 -3.83
N SER A 227 12.82 -3.14 -2.51
CA SER A 227 14.01 -2.77 -1.73
C SER A 227 14.47 -3.93 -0.82
N PRO A 228 15.19 -4.95 -1.36
CA PRO A 228 15.45 -6.20 -0.66
C PRO A 228 16.70 -6.16 0.25
N GLY A 229 16.52 -5.66 1.48
CA GLY A 229 17.51 -5.55 2.55
C GLY A 229 18.31 -6.82 2.91
N ASN A 230 17.83 -8.01 2.55
CA ASN A 230 18.57 -9.25 2.83
C ASN A 230 18.51 -10.30 1.71
N LEU A 231 18.86 -9.93 0.46
CA LEU A 231 18.94 -10.86 -0.68
C LEU A 231 19.74 -12.15 -0.42
N ARG A 232 20.64 -12.19 0.58
CA ARG A 232 21.40 -13.40 0.97
C ARG A 232 20.47 -14.54 1.41
N ALA A 233 19.30 -14.23 1.97
CA ALA A 233 18.32 -15.20 2.42
C ALA A 233 17.67 -16.02 1.29
N THR A 234 17.67 -15.59 0.03
CA THR A 234 17.06 -16.38 -1.06
C THR A 234 17.81 -17.69 -1.36
N PHE A 235 19.04 -17.84 -0.86
CA PHE A 235 19.82 -19.07 -1.02
C PHE A 235 19.20 -20.29 -0.31
N ASP A 236 18.55 -20.06 0.83
CA ASP A 236 18.02 -21.10 1.73
C ASP A 236 16.64 -20.77 2.34
N ASN A 237 15.98 -19.70 1.88
CA ASN A 237 14.55 -19.44 2.06
C ASN A 237 13.84 -19.47 0.68
N PRO A 238 13.24 -20.62 0.29
CA PRO A 238 12.63 -20.79 -1.02
C PRO A 238 11.41 -19.89 -1.28
N ASP A 239 10.71 -19.43 -0.25
CA ASP A 239 9.54 -18.56 -0.42
C ASP A 239 9.95 -17.09 -0.64
N TYR A 240 11.05 -16.67 -0.01
CA TYR A 240 11.68 -15.39 -0.32
C TYR A 240 12.34 -15.40 -1.72
N ASP A 241 12.93 -16.51 -2.15
CA ASP A 241 13.44 -16.67 -3.53
C ASP A 241 12.33 -16.57 -4.59
N LYS A 242 11.17 -17.22 -4.35
CA LYS A 242 9.97 -17.06 -5.18
C LYS A 242 9.52 -15.61 -5.26
N LEU A 243 9.52 -14.89 -4.13
CA LEU A 243 9.09 -13.48 -4.06
C LEU A 243 10.02 -12.55 -4.87
N ILE A 244 11.34 -12.67 -4.68
CA ILE A 244 12.33 -11.90 -5.44
C ILE A 244 12.28 -12.27 -6.92
N SER A 245 12.16 -13.56 -7.26
CA SER A 245 11.99 -14.04 -8.63
C SER A 245 10.71 -13.51 -9.28
N TYR A 246 9.60 -13.41 -8.53
CA TYR A 246 8.36 -12.78 -8.98
C TYR A 246 8.57 -11.30 -9.30
N TYR A 247 9.18 -10.52 -8.39
CA TYR A 247 9.47 -9.10 -8.64
C TYR A 247 10.34 -8.88 -9.88
N VAL A 248 11.39 -9.70 -10.07
CA VAL A 248 12.25 -9.64 -11.26
C VAL A 248 11.47 -9.99 -12.54
N LYS A 249 10.71 -11.10 -12.54
CA LYS A 249 9.89 -11.54 -13.68
C LYS A 249 8.84 -10.49 -14.08
N GLU A 250 8.17 -9.90 -13.08
CA GLU A 250 7.16 -8.88 -13.26
C GLU A 250 7.72 -7.46 -13.49
N LYS A 251 9.04 -7.34 -13.65
CA LYS A 251 9.75 -6.09 -13.99
C LYS A 251 9.54 -4.99 -12.95
N TYR A 252 9.57 -5.37 -11.67
CA TYR A 252 9.64 -4.42 -10.57
C TYR A 252 10.98 -3.68 -10.59
N THR A 253 10.93 -2.40 -10.25
CA THR A 253 12.10 -1.52 -10.21
C THR A 253 12.88 -1.78 -8.92
N LEU A 254 14.05 -2.42 -9.03
CA LEU A 254 14.95 -2.56 -7.89
C LEU A 254 15.45 -1.18 -7.41
N ARG A 255 15.28 -0.90 -6.11
CA ARG A 255 15.76 0.31 -5.42
C ARG A 255 16.27 -0.08 -4.04
N TYR A 256 17.57 -0.27 -3.92
CA TYR A 256 18.21 -0.64 -2.67
C TYR A 256 19.51 0.14 -2.53
N THR A 257 19.60 0.95 -1.49
CA THR A 257 20.75 1.80 -1.16
C THR A 257 21.62 1.19 -0.08
N GLY A 258 21.04 0.40 0.84
CA GLY A 258 21.76 -0.25 1.93
C GLY A 258 21.63 0.41 3.31
N GLY A 259 20.87 1.50 3.42
CA GLY A 259 20.36 2.03 4.70
C GLY A 259 18.84 1.88 4.76
N MET A 260 18.26 1.69 5.94
CA MET A 260 16.82 1.48 6.05
C MET A 260 16.03 2.77 5.84
N VAL A 261 16.43 3.89 6.45
CA VAL A 261 15.82 5.22 6.28
C VAL A 261 15.69 5.64 4.82
N PRO A 262 16.73 5.65 3.97
CA PRO A 262 16.58 6.00 2.56
C PRO A 262 15.69 5.02 1.78
N ASP A 263 15.78 3.71 2.07
CA ASP A 263 15.03 2.69 1.33
C ASP A 263 13.55 2.58 1.74
N VAL A 264 13.20 3.03 2.94
CA VAL A 264 11.82 3.18 3.46
C VAL A 264 11.23 4.56 3.12
N ASN A 265 12.00 5.64 3.25
CA ASN A 265 11.55 7.00 2.91
C ASN A 265 11.09 7.11 1.45
N GLN A 266 11.74 6.41 0.51
CA GLN A 266 11.25 6.37 -0.88
C GLN A 266 9.85 5.73 -1.01
N ILE A 267 9.43 4.83 -0.12
CA ILE A 267 8.09 4.21 -0.16
C ILE A 267 7.03 5.26 0.20
N ILE A 268 7.25 6.01 1.29
CA ILE A 268 6.38 7.11 1.74
C ILE A 268 6.37 8.25 0.71
N VAL A 269 7.54 8.67 0.22
CA VAL A 269 7.66 9.77 -0.76
C VAL A 269 7.08 9.40 -2.13
N LYS A 270 7.13 8.12 -2.55
CA LYS A 270 6.54 7.64 -3.82
C LYS A 270 5.12 7.08 -3.70
N GLU A 271 4.56 7.04 -2.49
CA GLU A 271 3.25 6.46 -2.14
C GLU A 271 3.11 4.99 -2.61
N LYS A 272 4.21 4.24 -2.70
CA LYS A 272 4.23 2.83 -3.14
C LYS A 272 5.61 2.19 -3.04
N GLY A 273 5.61 0.86 -2.97
CA GLY A 273 6.80 0.02 -3.02
C GLY A 273 6.76 -1.03 -1.92
N VAL A 274 7.89 -1.68 -1.71
CA VAL A 274 8.05 -2.71 -0.67
C VAL A 274 9.51 -2.80 -0.24
N PHE A 275 9.77 -2.84 1.07
CA PHE A 275 11.09 -3.15 1.65
C PHE A 275 11.04 -4.53 2.33
N THR A 276 12.08 -5.35 2.16
CA THR A 276 12.13 -6.72 2.72
C THR A 276 13.49 -7.10 3.28
N ASN A 277 13.56 -7.26 4.60
CA ASN A 277 14.68 -7.82 5.35
C ASN A 277 14.23 -9.12 6.03
N VAL A 278 14.11 -10.18 5.22
CA VAL A 278 13.60 -11.51 5.57
C VAL A 278 14.77 -12.42 5.99
N ILE A 279 14.55 -13.35 6.92
CA ILE A 279 15.60 -14.28 7.40
C ILE A 279 15.63 -15.62 6.64
N SER A 280 16.71 -16.37 6.84
CA SER A 280 16.86 -17.76 6.43
C SER A 280 17.62 -18.57 7.50
N PRO A 281 17.65 -19.91 7.42
CA PRO A 281 18.40 -20.75 8.37
C PRO A 281 19.88 -20.36 8.55
N THR A 282 20.52 -19.85 7.49
CA THR A 282 21.91 -19.36 7.53
C THR A 282 22.04 -17.84 7.72
N THR A 283 20.97 -17.06 7.46
CA THR A 283 21.02 -15.58 7.53
C THR A 283 20.05 -15.04 8.58
N LYS A 284 20.60 -14.65 9.74
CA LYS A 284 19.86 -14.16 10.92
C LYS A 284 19.16 -12.82 10.72
N ALA A 285 18.23 -12.52 11.64
CA ALA A 285 17.61 -11.21 11.80
C ALA A 285 18.65 -10.13 12.11
N LYS A 286 18.40 -8.93 11.59
CA LYS A 286 19.38 -7.84 11.52
C LYS A 286 18.90 -6.60 12.22
N LEU A 287 17.76 -6.11 11.76
CA LEU A 287 17.08 -4.91 12.25
C LEU A 287 16.61 -5.13 13.69
N ARG A 288 16.82 -4.14 14.53
CA ARG A 288 16.38 -4.12 15.93
C ARG A 288 14.96 -3.59 16.02
N LEU A 289 14.11 -4.32 16.74
CA LEU A 289 12.69 -4.02 16.89
C LEU A 289 12.47 -2.63 17.49
N LEU A 290 13.21 -2.30 18.55
CA LEU A 290 13.01 -1.08 19.33
C LEU A 290 13.53 0.19 18.64
N PHE A 291 14.68 0.12 17.93
CA PHE A 291 15.35 1.29 17.38
C PHE A 291 15.03 1.55 15.89
N GLU A 292 14.83 0.49 15.10
CA GLU A 292 14.64 0.58 13.65
C GLU A 292 13.20 0.23 13.26
N VAL A 293 12.74 -0.97 13.61
CA VAL A 293 11.56 -1.58 12.96
C VAL A 293 10.23 -1.05 13.49
N ALA A 294 10.06 -0.90 14.82
CA ALA A 294 8.82 -0.36 15.37
C ALA A 294 8.61 1.14 15.06
N PRO A 295 9.64 2.01 15.09
CA PRO A 295 9.48 3.40 14.66
C PRO A 295 9.14 3.55 13.17
N LEU A 296 9.87 2.86 12.29
CA LEU A 296 9.60 2.94 10.84
C LEU A 296 8.28 2.26 10.45
N GLY A 297 7.92 1.16 11.11
CA GLY A 297 6.60 0.53 11.00
C GLY A 297 5.45 1.49 11.35
N LEU A 298 5.62 2.37 12.35
CA LEU A 298 4.62 3.38 12.68
C LEU A 298 4.52 4.43 11.58
N LEU A 299 5.65 4.94 11.06
CA LEU A 299 5.64 5.87 9.92
C LEU A 299 4.91 5.30 8.70
N ILE A 300 5.09 4.00 8.43
CA ILE A 300 4.48 3.28 7.31
C ILE A 300 2.98 3.02 7.53
N GLU A 301 2.56 2.53 8.70
CA GLU A 301 1.13 2.29 8.99
C GLU A 301 0.35 3.62 9.10
N ASN A 302 0.90 4.68 9.70
CA ASN A 302 0.29 6.01 9.66
C ASN A 302 0.19 6.59 8.24
N ALA A 303 1.16 6.29 7.36
CA ALA A 303 1.13 6.67 5.95
C ALA A 303 0.15 5.83 5.09
N GLY A 304 -0.64 4.94 5.69
CA GLY A 304 -1.59 4.08 4.98
C GLY A 304 -0.93 2.88 4.27
N GLY A 305 0.26 2.48 4.69
CA GLY A 305 0.93 1.24 4.31
C GLY A 305 0.67 0.10 5.30
N TYR A 306 1.56 -0.89 5.33
CA TYR A 306 1.50 -2.01 6.27
C TYR A 306 2.91 -2.51 6.59
N SER A 307 3.14 -2.91 7.85
CA SER A 307 4.37 -3.54 8.30
C SER A 307 4.11 -5.01 8.64
N SER A 308 5.09 -5.90 8.48
CA SER A 308 4.95 -7.29 8.93
C SER A 308 6.28 -7.94 9.31
N ASP A 309 6.24 -8.89 10.25
CA ASP A 309 7.34 -9.83 10.52
C ASP A 309 7.18 -11.18 9.81
N GLY A 310 6.23 -11.27 8.87
CA GLY A 310 5.87 -12.50 8.16
C GLY A 310 4.75 -13.32 8.81
N GLN A 311 4.29 -12.95 10.02
CA GLN A 311 3.14 -13.57 10.69
C GLN A 311 2.11 -12.54 11.19
N GLN A 312 2.60 -11.42 11.74
CA GLN A 312 1.80 -10.32 12.27
C GLN A 312 2.38 -8.97 11.83
N SER A 313 1.77 -7.84 12.23
CA SER A 313 2.42 -6.53 12.10
C SER A 313 3.59 -6.42 13.08
N VAL A 314 4.64 -5.68 12.69
CA VAL A 314 5.79 -5.44 13.57
C VAL A 314 5.40 -4.56 14.76
N LEU A 315 4.31 -3.80 14.64
CA LEU A 315 3.80 -2.95 15.72
C LEU A 315 3.09 -3.74 16.81
N ASP A 316 2.56 -4.93 16.50
CA ASP A 316 1.96 -5.84 17.49
C ASP A 316 3.02 -6.68 18.22
N LYS A 317 4.31 -6.49 17.93
CA LYS A 317 5.40 -7.28 18.50
C LYS A 317 5.85 -6.67 19.83
N VAL A 318 5.80 -7.47 20.89
CA VAL A 318 6.27 -7.06 22.23
C VAL A 318 7.80 -6.99 22.25
N VAL A 319 8.35 -5.87 22.70
CA VAL A 319 9.78 -5.72 23.00
C VAL A 319 10.08 -6.39 24.33
N VAL A 320 10.85 -7.48 24.32
CA VAL A 320 11.24 -8.23 25.53
C VAL A 320 12.59 -7.72 26.04
N ASN A 321 13.54 -7.54 25.13
CA ASN A 321 14.88 -6.99 25.37
C ASN A 321 15.13 -5.77 24.47
N LEU A 322 16.00 -4.86 24.90
CA LEU A 322 16.27 -3.62 24.17
C LEU A 322 16.96 -3.87 22.80
N ASP A 323 17.78 -4.93 22.68
CA ASP A 323 18.45 -5.38 21.44
C ASP A 323 17.69 -6.51 20.70
N ASP A 324 16.37 -6.68 20.91
CA ASP A 324 15.59 -7.70 20.21
C ASP A 324 15.62 -7.47 18.68
N ARG A 325 16.16 -8.42 17.92
CA ARG A 325 16.24 -8.36 16.44
C ARG A 325 15.09 -9.13 15.79
N THR A 326 14.51 -8.57 14.73
CA THR A 326 13.41 -9.18 13.96
C THR A 326 13.68 -9.16 12.46
N GLN A 327 12.98 -10.02 11.72
CA GLN A 327 12.76 -9.77 10.30
C GLN A 327 11.66 -8.70 10.12
N ALA A 328 11.69 -8.00 8.99
CA ALA A 328 10.68 -7.03 8.62
C ALA A 328 10.42 -7.06 7.11
N SER A 329 9.15 -7.02 6.73
CA SER A 329 8.68 -6.73 5.38
C SER A 329 7.64 -5.63 5.46
N GLU A 330 7.97 -4.46 4.94
CA GLU A 330 7.05 -3.33 4.80
C GLU A 330 6.38 -3.44 3.44
N ALA A 331 5.25 -4.13 3.43
CA ALA A 331 4.48 -4.50 2.26
C ALA A 331 3.03 -4.73 2.67
N ARG A 332 2.07 -4.23 1.89
CA ARG A 332 0.66 -4.58 2.04
C ARG A 332 0.47 -6.09 1.89
N THR A 333 -0.14 -6.73 2.89
CA THR A 333 -0.60 -8.13 2.81
C THR A 333 -1.47 -8.31 1.57
N ALA A 334 -1.30 -9.42 0.85
CA ALA A 334 -2.13 -9.70 -0.32
C ALA A 334 -3.61 -9.71 0.11
N LYS A 335 -4.39 -8.72 -0.34
CA LYS A 335 -5.84 -8.74 -0.15
C LYS A 335 -6.42 -9.91 -0.92
N TRP A 336 -7.33 -10.63 -0.28
CA TRP A 336 -8.03 -11.77 -0.85
C TRP A 336 -8.91 -11.30 -2.00
N ARG A 337 -8.79 -11.94 -3.18
CA ARG A 337 -9.44 -11.51 -4.42
C ARG A 337 -10.31 -12.63 -4.96
N GLY A 338 -11.53 -12.28 -5.36
CA GLY A 338 -12.43 -13.18 -6.06
C GLY A 338 -13.32 -12.45 -7.04
N SER A 339 -13.89 -13.18 -7.99
CA SER A 339 -15.03 -12.71 -8.78
C SER A 339 -15.98 -13.85 -9.10
N VAL A 340 -17.23 -13.50 -9.39
CA VAL A 340 -18.27 -14.46 -9.73
C VAL A 340 -19.18 -13.93 -10.83
N GLY A 341 -19.35 -14.74 -11.87
CA GLY A 341 -20.20 -14.46 -13.01
C GLY A 341 -21.58 -15.12 -12.91
N GLY A 342 -22.58 -14.50 -13.53
CA GLY A 342 -23.83 -15.16 -13.89
C GLY A 342 -24.51 -14.50 -15.07
N ILE A 343 -25.01 -15.31 -16.00
CA ILE A 343 -25.90 -14.85 -17.06
C ILE A 343 -27.30 -14.66 -16.44
N VAL A 344 -28.00 -13.63 -16.89
CA VAL A 344 -29.37 -13.28 -16.54
C VAL A 344 -30.14 -13.13 -17.86
N GLU A 345 -31.24 -13.85 -18.05
CA GLU A 345 -32.12 -13.80 -19.24
C GLU A 345 -32.96 -12.51 -19.31
N ALA A 346 -32.30 -11.36 -19.23
CA ALA A 346 -32.88 -10.04 -19.46
C ALA A 346 -31.84 -9.05 -20.02
N PRO A 347 -32.23 -8.09 -20.89
CA PRO A 347 -31.36 -7.05 -21.41
C PRO A 347 -30.74 -6.16 -20.34
N ILE A 348 -29.55 -5.66 -20.65
CA ILE A 348 -28.67 -4.95 -19.73
C ILE A 348 -29.35 -3.78 -19.02
N ASP A 349 -30.18 -2.98 -19.69
CA ASP A 349 -30.88 -1.86 -19.07
C ASP A 349 -31.96 -2.31 -18.05
N LYS A 350 -32.61 -3.46 -18.27
CA LYS A 350 -33.54 -4.05 -17.29
C LYS A 350 -32.76 -4.47 -16.04
N VAL A 351 -31.66 -5.20 -16.23
CA VAL A 351 -30.78 -5.68 -15.15
C VAL A 351 -30.18 -4.51 -14.37
N TRP A 352 -29.66 -3.50 -15.07
CA TRP A 352 -29.12 -2.28 -14.48
C TRP A 352 -30.14 -1.53 -13.63
N SER A 353 -31.39 -1.40 -14.11
CA SER A 353 -32.48 -0.76 -13.36
C SER A 353 -32.86 -1.49 -12.05
N MET A 354 -32.42 -2.74 -11.87
CA MET A 354 -32.53 -3.48 -10.62
C MET A 354 -31.27 -3.30 -9.75
N VAL A 355 -30.09 -3.62 -10.29
CA VAL A 355 -28.86 -3.73 -9.46
C VAL A 355 -28.25 -2.39 -9.06
N SER A 356 -28.42 -1.33 -9.86
CA SER A 356 -27.87 0.01 -9.54
C SER A 356 -28.65 0.75 -8.43
N GLN A 357 -29.88 0.31 -8.11
CA GLN A 357 -30.77 1.00 -7.18
C GLN A 357 -30.55 0.48 -5.75
N THR A 358 -29.76 1.22 -4.97
CA THR A 358 -29.27 0.82 -3.64
C THR A 358 -30.39 0.54 -2.62
N LYS A 359 -31.54 1.20 -2.76
CA LYS A 359 -32.74 0.99 -1.94
C LYS A 359 -33.51 -0.29 -2.27
N ARG A 360 -33.26 -0.90 -3.42
CA ARG A 360 -33.91 -2.13 -3.91
C ARG A 360 -33.05 -3.38 -3.70
N LEU A 361 -31.96 -3.26 -2.95
CA LEU A 361 -31.03 -4.35 -2.67
C LEU A 361 -31.75 -5.61 -2.14
N ALA A 362 -32.70 -5.43 -1.22
CA ALA A 362 -33.49 -6.53 -0.64
C ALA A 362 -34.42 -7.25 -1.65
N GLU A 363 -34.71 -6.69 -2.82
CA GLU A 363 -35.52 -7.37 -3.85
C GLU A 363 -34.77 -8.55 -4.51
N TRP A 364 -33.43 -8.46 -4.59
CA TRP A 364 -32.59 -9.46 -5.26
C TRP A 364 -31.46 -10.04 -4.38
N MET A 365 -31.12 -9.37 -3.27
CA MET A 365 -30.29 -9.86 -2.16
C MET A 365 -31.15 -10.12 -0.90
N PRO A 366 -32.02 -11.14 -0.86
CA PRO A 366 -33.01 -11.33 0.22
C PRO A 366 -32.43 -11.75 1.59
N MET A 367 -31.10 -11.79 1.74
CA MET A 367 -30.44 -11.85 3.06
C MET A 367 -30.35 -10.45 3.71
N VAL A 368 -30.57 -9.39 2.94
CA VAL A 368 -30.66 -7.99 3.39
C VAL A 368 -32.10 -7.72 3.84
N GLU A 369 -32.29 -7.31 5.08
CA GLU A 369 -33.60 -6.87 5.59
C GLU A 369 -33.81 -5.37 5.42
N ARG A 370 -32.74 -4.57 5.55
CA ARG A 370 -32.82 -3.10 5.55
C ARG A 370 -31.58 -2.48 4.90
N CYS A 371 -31.82 -1.50 4.04
CA CYS A 371 -30.85 -0.46 3.66
C CYS A 371 -31.29 0.85 4.32
N THR A 372 -30.35 1.61 4.87
CA THR A 372 -30.59 2.92 5.50
C THR A 372 -29.62 3.95 4.94
N ASP A 373 -30.13 4.99 4.30
CA ASP A 373 -29.36 6.14 3.84
C ASP A 373 -28.66 6.82 5.04
N LEU A 374 -27.35 7.06 4.95
CA LEU A 374 -26.58 7.74 6.00
C LEU A 374 -26.04 9.12 5.56
N ALA A 375 -25.54 9.24 4.33
CA ALA A 375 -25.01 10.49 3.78
C ALA A 375 -24.98 10.49 2.24
N GLY A 376 -24.99 11.67 1.63
CA GLY A 376 -24.91 11.85 0.17
C GLY A 376 -26.19 11.50 -0.58
N GLU A 377 -26.11 11.46 -1.92
CA GLU A 377 -27.25 11.22 -2.81
C GLU A 377 -27.12 9.87 -3.54
N GLU A 378 -28.19 9.09 -3.59
CA GLU A 378 -28.18 7.74 -4.16
C GLU A 378 -27.73 7.74 -5.63
N GLY A 379 -26.72 6.92 -5.94
CA GLY A 379 -26.09 6.85 -7.27
C GLY A 379 -24.93 7.82 -7.48
N VAL A 380 -24.70 8.77 -6.57
CA VAL A 380 -23.56 9.71 -6.64
C VAL A 380 -22.37 9.15 -5.83
N PRO A 381 -21.14 9.07 -6.40
CA PRO A 381 -19.94 8.72 -5.64
C PRO A 381 -19.78 9.57 -4.37
N GLY A 382 -19.51 8.89 -3.25
CA GLY A 382 -19.54 9.48 -1.91
C GLY A 382 -20.80 9.18 -1.10
N TYR A 383 -21.88 8.69 -1.72
CA TYR A 383 -23.07 8.19 -1.03
C TYR A 383 -22.75 7.07 -0.05
N VAL A 384 -23.34 7.10 1.15
CA VAL A 384 -23.11 6.16 2.25
C VAL A 384 -24.44 5.56 2.71
N ARG A 385 -24.48 4.23 2.86
CA ARG A 385 -25.62 3.47 3.39
C ARG A 385 -25.19 2.50 4.49
N LEU A 386 -26.11 2.17 5.40
CA LEU A 386 -26.02 0.99 6.26
C LEU A 386 -26.88 -0.13 5.67
N VAL A 387 -26.27 -1.27 5.36
CA VAL A 387 -26.94 -2.50 4.95
C VAL A 387 -26.98 -3.44 6.15
N SER A 388 -28.13 -4.00 6.50
CA SER A 388 -28.24 -4.96 7.62
C SER A 388 -29.21 -6.11 7.34
N GLY A 389 -28.93 -7.28 7.94
CA GLY A 389 -29.72 -8.50 7.76
C GLY A 389 -28.99 -9.75 8.25
N PHE A 390 -29.19 -10.87 7.55
CA PHE A 390 -28.61 -12.18 7.83
C PHE A 390 -27.58 -12.59 6.76
N MET A 391 -26.78 -11.63 6.28
CA MET A 391 -25.81 -11.84 5.18
C MET A 391 -24.64 -12.72 5.60
N PHE A 392 -24.33 -12.73 6.90
CA PHE A 392 -23.31 -13.52 7.58
C PHE A 392 -23.88 -14.00 8.93
N PRO A 393 -23.52 -15.21 9.43
CA PRO A 393 -23.87 -15.66 10.77
C PRO A 393 -23.24 -14.80 11.88
N GLN A 394 -23.85 -14.76 13.05
CA GLN A 394 -23.37 -14.13 14.27
C GLN A 394 -23.66 -15.08 15.46
N ASP A 395 -22.78 -15.14 16.46
CA ASP A 395 -22.84 -16.16 17.53
C ASP A 395 -24.03 -16.00 18.50
N ASP A 396 -24.56 -14.78 18.60
CA ASP A 396 -25.72 -14.37 19.39
C ASP A 396 -27.05 -14.39 18.59
N GLY A 397 -26.98 -14.53 17.27
CA GLY A 397 -28.12 -14.42 16.36
C GLY A 397 -28.51 -12.99 15.98
N ASP A 398 -27.68 -11.99 16.30
CA ASP A 398 -27.92 -10.60 15.90
C ASP A 398 -27.69 -10.39 14.39
N ARG A 399 -27.94 -9.17 13.92
CA ARG A 399 -27.82 -8.84 12.49
C ARG A 399 -26.38 -8.55 12.11
N SER A 400 -25.91 -9.18 11.04
CA SER A 400 -24.73 -8.67 10.33
C SER A 400 -25.10 -7.34 9.67
N TRP A 401 -24.22 -6.36 9.80
CA TRP A 401 -24.35 -5.03 9.22
C TRP A 401 -23.04 -4.56 8.59
N ILE A 402 -23.18 -3.77 7.54
CA ILE A 402 -22.09 -3.25 6.75
C ILE A 402 -22.41 -1.79 6.41
N LYS A 403 -21.50 -0.89 6.79
CA LYS A 403 -21.51 0.51 6.36
C LYS A 403 -20.78 0.60 5.03
N GLU A 404 -21.52 0.83 3.95
CA GLU A 404 -21.00 0.88 2.59
C GLU A 404 -20.98 2.30 2.05
N LYS A 405 -19.96 2.62 1.27
CA LYS A 405 -19.83 3.88 0.53
C LYS A 405 -19.60 3.64 -0.94
N LEU A 406 -20.41 4.28 -1.79
CA LEU A 406 -20.27 4.25 -3.23
C LEU A 406 -18.99 4.98 -3.65
N VAL A 407 -18.06 4.26 -4.26
CA VAL A 407 -16.74 4.77 -4.73
C VAL A 407 -16.83 5.24 -6.17
N SER A 408 -17.56 4.51 -7.01
CA SER A 408 -17.80 4.86 -8.41
C SER A 408 -19.16 4.38 -8.88
N MET A 409 -19.74 5.07 -9.86
CA MET A 409 -20.97 4.72 -10.56
C MET A 409 -20.82 5.20 -12.00
N ASP A 410 -20.84 4.28 -12.96
CA ASP A 410 -20.78 4.55 -14.40
C ASP A 410 -21.91 3.81 -15.10
N SER A 411 -23.01 4.55 -15.34
CA SER A 411 -24.18 4.08 -16.09
C SER A 411 -23.94 3.93 -17.59
N SER A 412 -22.79 4.37 -18.13
CA SER A 412 -22.40 4.18 -19.54
C SER A 412 -21.57 2.91 -19.77
N GLN A 413 -20.99 2.38 -18.71
CA GLN A 413 -20.30 1.08 -18.66
C GLN A 413 -21.05 0.05 -17.78
N HIS A 414 -22.29 0.40 -17.39
CA HIS A 414 -23.18 -0.36 -16.51
C HIS A 414 -22.43 -1.00 -15.33
N SER A 415 -21.66 -0.20 -14.59
CA SER A 415 -20.81 -0.66 -13.50
C SER A 415 -20.76 0.30 -12.31
N TYR A 416 -20.58 -0.25 -11.10
CA TYR A 416 -20.38 0.53 -9.88
C TYR A 416 -19.46 -0.21 -8.91
N ALA A 417 -18.79 0.54 -8.02
CA ALA A 417 -17.97 -0.02 -6.95
C ALA A 417 -18.27 0.64 -5.61
N TYR A 418 -18.23 -0.14 -4.53
CA TYR A 418 -18.47 0.32 -3.17
C TYR A 418 -17.40 -0.21 -2.20
N LYS A 419 -17.00 0.63 -1.24
CA LYS A 419 -16.06 0.31 -0.17
C LYS A 419 -16.82 0.10 1.14
N LEU A 420 -16.42 -0.91 1.88
CA LEU A 420 -16.94 -1.19 3.21
C LEU A 420 -16.15 -0.31 4.19
N GLU A 421 -16.78 0.72 4.75
CA GLU A 421 -16.15 1.67 5.68
C GLU A 421 -16.16 1.17 7.13
N ALA A 422 -17.13 0.34 7.52
CA ALA A 422 -17.21 -0.30 8.83
C ALA A 422 -18.10 -1.56 8.78
N SER A 423 -17.86 -2.58 9.62
CA SER A 423 -18.72 -3.76 9.76
C SER A 423 -18.65 -4.42 11.14
N ASN A 424 -19.59 -5.35 11.45
CA ASN A 424 -19.42 -6.34 12.52
C ASN A 424 -19.01 -7.74 12.01
N VAL A 425 -18.52 -7.82 10.76
CA VAL A 425 -18.14 -9.09 10.10
C VAL A 425 -16.67 -9.10 9.65
N GLY A 426 -15.87 -8.12 10.08
CA GLY A 426 -14.44 -8.02 9.78
C GLY A 426 -14.08 -7.71 8.33
N LEU A 427 -15.05 -7.34 7.49
CA LEU A 427 -14.84 -7.02 6.06
C LEU A 427 -14.44 -5.54 5.82
N ASP A 428 -14.05 -4.85 6.88
CA ASP A 428 -13.70 -3.44 6.93
C ASP A 428 -12.55 -3.09 5.97
N GLY A 429 -12.72 -2.01 5.19
CA GLY A 429 -11.78 -1.57 4.16
C GLY A 429 -11.82 -2.36 2.84
N SER A 430 -12.65 -3.41 2.75
CA SER A 430 -12.84 -4.19 1.51
C SER A 430 -13.55 -3.37 0.42
N VAL A 431 -13.32 -3.73 -0.84
CA VAL A 431 -13.97 -3.11 -2.01
C VAL A 431 -14.69 -4.18 -2.82
N ASN A 432 -15.90 -3.86 -3.27
CA ASN A 432 -16.72 -4.71 -4.14
C ASN A 432 -17.10 -3.91 -5.40
N SER A 433 -17.06 -4.57 -6.55
CA SER A 433 -17.38 -3.97 -7.85
C SER A 433 -18.32 -4.87 -8.63
N LEU A 434 -19.46 -4.33 -9.08
CA LEU A 434 -20.40 -5.01 -9.97
C LEU A 434 -20.34 -4.36 -11.34
N LYS A 435 -20.22 -5.17 -12.39
CA LYS A 435 -20.27 -4.76 -13.78
C LYS A 435 -21.25 -5.63 -14.57
N LEU A 436 -21.99 -5.01 -15.47
CA LEU A 436 -22.79 -5.70 -16.47
C LEU A 436 -22.09 -5.68 -17.82
N VAL A 437 -22.31 -6.74 -18.61
CA VAL A 437 -21.89 -6.84 -20.01
C VAL A 437 -23.05 -7.43 -20.81
N ASP A 438 -23.41 -6.80 -21.93
CA ASP A 438 -24.38 -7.36 -22.88
C ASP A 438 -23.82 -8.69 -23.41
N TYR A 439 -24.59 -9.77 -23.23
CA TYR A 439 -24.17 -11.13 -23.57
C TYR A 439 -24.84 -11.62 -24.87
N GLY A 440 -25.65 -10.78 -25.52
CA GLY A 440 -26.46 -11.15 -26.69
C GLY A 440 -27.78 -11.82 -26.32
N ASP A 441 -28.64 -12.03 -27.34
CA ASP A 441 -29.91 -12.75 -27.24
C ASP A 441 -30.83 -12.32 -26.07
N GLU A 442 -30.97 -11.00 -25.87
CA GLU A 442 -31.71 -10.39 -24.74
C GLU A 442 -31.19 -10.80 -23.33
N SER A 443 -29.92 -11.20 -23.20
CA SER A 443 -29.29 -11.63 -21.94
C SER A 443 -28.11 -10.75 -21.50
N THR A 444 -27.79 -10.77 -20.21
CA THR A 444 -26.74 -9.97 -19.58
C THR A 444 -25.82 -10.83 -18.73
N LEU A 445 -24.51 -10.67 -18.87
CA LEU A 445 -23.54 -11.19 -17.92
C LEU A 445 -23.38 -10.18 -16.78
N VAL A 446 -23.70 -10.62 -15.56
CA VAL A 446 -23.34 -9.95 -14.31
C VAL A 446 -21.98 -10.49 -13.86
N ASP A 447 -20.98 -9.62 -13.76
CA ASP A 447 -19.68 -9.92 -13.15
C ASP A 447 -19.56 -9.13 -11.84
N TRP A 448 -19.31 -9.84 -10.74
CA TRP A 448 -19.18 -9.24 -9.41
C TRP A 448 -17.83 -9.66 -8.81
N SER A 449 -16.95 -8.68 -8.64
CA SER A 449 -15.60 -8.87 -8.10
C SER A 449 -15.45 -8.23 -6.72
N PHE A 450 -14.55 -8.77 -5.91
CA PHE A 450 -14.27 -8.30 -4.56
C PHE A 450 -12.78 -8.36 -4.21
N GLU A 451 -12.37 -7.43 -3.36
CA GLU A 451 -11.01 -7.26 -2.88
C GLU A 451 -11.06 -7.00 -1.36
N VAL A 452 -10.72 -8.04 -0.58
CA VAL A 452 -11.02 -8.14 0.86
C VAL A 452 -9.74 -8.12 1.68
N ASN A 453 -9.75 -7.38 2.80
CA ASN A 453 -8.63 -7.43 3.75
C ASN A 453 -8.60 -8.79 4.46
N PRO A 454 -7.42 -9.38 4.74
CA PRO A 454 -7.33 -10.61 5.51
C PRO A 454 -8.05 -10.47 6.86
N VAL A 455 -9.08 -11.29 7.07
CA VAL A 455 -9.94 -11.25 8.26
C VAL A 455 -9.29 -12.07 9.37
N GLU A 456 -9.23 -11.52 10.59
CA GLU A 456 -8.62 -12.18 11.74
C GLU A 456 -9.25 -13.56 12.01
N SER A 457 -8.41 -14.56 12.29
CA SER A 457 -8.79 -15.98 12.48
C SER A 457 -9.47 -16.68 11.28
N ALA A 458 -9.68 -16.01 10.14
CA ALA A 458 -10.25 -16.61 8.94
C ALA A 458 -9.17 -17.17 7.98
N ARG A 459 -9.59 -17.94 6.98
CA ARG A 459 -8.74 -18.41 5.87
C ARG A 459 -9.18 -17.79 4.55
N GLU A 460 -8.22 -17.53 3.67
CA GLU A 460 -8.47 -16.98 2.33
C GLU A 460 -9.50 -17.80 1.56
N ASP A 461 -9.19 -19.07 1.25
CA ASP A 461 -10.05 -19.98 0.48
C ASP A 461 -11.49 -19.99 1.00
N SER A 462 -11.66 -20.19 2.32
CA SER A 462 -12.98 -20.28 2.97
C SER A 462 -13.76 -18.96 2.94
N THR A 463 -13.07 -17.81 2.95
CA THR A 463 -13.70 -16.48 2.86
C THR A 463 -14.08 -16.15 1.42
N VAL A 464 -13.19 -16.47 0.47
CA VAL A 464 -13.41 -16.28 -0.98
C VAL A 464 -14.55 -17.18 -1.46
N ASP A 465 -14.59 -18.45 -1.07
CA ASP A 465 -15.67 -19.39 -1.38
C ASP A 465 -17.02 -18.91 -0.81
N TYR A 466 -17.04 -18.43 0.44
CA TYR A 466 -18.27 -17.95 1.06
C TYR A 466 -18.84 -16.71 0.36
N LEU A 467 -17.99 -15.73 0.07
CA LEU A 467 -18.40 -14.51 -0.65
C LEU A 467 -18.81 -14.83 -2.09
N GLY A 468 -18.07 -15.72 -2.77
CA GLY A 468 -18.44 -16.23 -4.10
C GLY A 468 -19.81 -16.90 -4.11
N PHE A 469 -20.11 -17.76 -3.12
CA PHE A 469 -21.43 -18.38 -2.96
C PHE A 469 -22.53 -17.34 -2.66
N LEU A 470 -22.28 -16.41 -1.73
CA LEU A 470 -23.22 -15.36 -1.34
C LEU A 470 -23.61 -14.49 -2.55
N TYR A 471 -22.62 -13.99 -3.30
CA TYR A 471 -22.86 -13.17 -4.49
C TYR A 471 -23.46 -13.99 -5.63
N LYS A 472 -23.09 -15.27 -5.82
CA LYS A 472 -23.76 -16.15 -6.80
C LYS A 472 -25.24 -16.35 -6.47
N SER A 473 -25.56 -16.57 -5.19
CA SER A 473 -26.93 -16.72 -4.68
C SER A 473 -27.78 -15.46 -4.88
N CYS A 474 -27.16 -14.28 -4.92
CA CYS A 474 -27.81 -13.01 -5.24
C CYS A 474 -28.00 -12.82 -6.76
N ILE A 475 -26.96 -13.07 -7.58
CA ILE A 475 -27.04 -12.97 -9.04
C ILE A 475 -28.15 -13.88 -9.59
N ASN A 476 -28.20 -15.14 -9.11
CA ASN A 476 -29.21 -16.13 -9.50
C ASN A 476 -30.65 -15.75 -9.08
N ARG A 477 -30.88 -14.64 -8.35
CA ARG A 477 -32.22 -14.14 -7.99
C ARG A 477 -32.62 -12.88 -8.75
N ILE A 478 -31.74 -12.29 -9.54
CA ILE A 478 -32.03 -11.07 -10.33
C ILE A 478 -33.19 -11.32 -11.31
N GLU A 479 -33.23 -12.47 -11.98
CA GLU A 479 -34.33 -12.86 -12.88
C GLU A 479 -35.67 -12.90 -12.15
N ALA A 480 -35.73 -13.59 -11.01
CA ALA A 480 -36.93 -13.69 -10.18
C ALA A 480 -37.38 -12.33 -9.61
N ALA A 481 -36.42 -11.44 -9.30
CA ALA A 481 -36.71 -10.06 -8.88
C ALA A 481 -37.28 -9.22 -10.04
N LEU A 482 -36.72 -9.35 -11.25
CA LEU A 482 -37.23 -8.69 -12.47
C LEU A 482 -38.63 -9.17 -12.84
N GLU A 483 -38.87 -10.49 -12.75
CA GLU A 483 -40.18 -11.13 -12.88
C GLU A 483 -41.20 -10.57 -11.87
N ALA A 484 -40.82 -10.45 -10.59
CA ALA A 484 -41.69 -9.97 -9.52
C ALA A 484 -41.97 -8.46 -9.59
N ALA A 485 -41.00 -7.66 -10.04
CA ALA A 485 -41.13 -6.22 -10.27
C ALA A 485 -41.94 -5.88 -11.54
N SER A 486 -41.97 -6.80 -12.52
CA SER A 486 -42.74 -6.66 -13.75
C SER A 486 -44.24 -6.60 -13.46
N LYS A 487 -44.90 -5.49 -13.82
CA LYS A 487 -46.33 -5.25 -13.55
C LYS A 487 -47.17 -5.92 -14.65
N LYS A 488 -47.52 -7.19 -14.43
CA LYS A 488 -48.33 -8.04 -15.32
C LYS A 488 -49.81 -7.98 -14.91
N VAL A 489 -50.69 -7.52 -15.80
CA VAL A 489 -52.15 -7.58 -15.59
C VAL A 489 -52.65 -8.95 -16.02
N VAL A 490 -53.22 -9.71 -15.09
CA VAL A 490 -53.59 -11.12 -15.27
C VAL A 490 -54.94 -11.44 -14.62
N PHE A 491 -55.66 -12.41 -15.18
CA PHE A 491 -56.81 -13.01 -14.50
C PHE A 491 -56.34 -13.87 -13.31
N LYS A 492 -57.03 -13.75 -12.18
CA LYS A 492 -56.89 -14.62 -11.03
C LYS A 492 -58.26 -15.18 -10.65
N SER A 493 -58.39 -16.51 -10.60
CA SER A 493 -59.58 -17.14 -10.04
C SER A 493 -59.64 -16.86 -8.53
N THR A 494 -60.73 -16.27 -8.07
CA THR A 494 -60.99 -15.97 -6.67
C THR A 494 -62.29 -16.63 -6.24
N THR A 495 -62.21 -17.48 -5.21
CA THR A 495 -63.38 -18.12 -4.61
C THR A 495 -63.95 -17.22 -3.51
N ASN A 496 -65.26 -16.95 -3.58
CA ASN A 496 -66.00 -16.33 -2.48
C ASN A 496 -67.26 -17.14 -2.21
N LEU A 497 -67.48 -17.50 -0.94
CA LEU A 497 -68.42 -18.53 -0.49
C LEU A 497 -68.27 -19.79 -1.36
N CYS A 498 -69.34 -20.22 -2.04
CA CYS A 498 -69.39 -21.44 -2.84
C CYS A 498 -69.08 -21.23 -4.34
N SER A 499 -68.56 -20.07 -4.75
CA SER A 499 -68.37 -19.74 -6.17
C SER A 499 -66.99 -19.15 -6.49
N SER A 500 -66.35 -19.67 -7.54
CA SER A 500 -65.10 -19.15 -8.08
C SER A 500 -65.38 -18.25 -9.28
N LYS A 501 -64.78 -17.06 -9.32
CA LYS A 501 -64.86 -16.14 -10.47
C LYS A 501 -63.47 -15.61 -10.84
N PRO A 502 -63.12 -15.50 -12.13
CA PRO A 502 -61.92 -14.78 -12.54
C PRO A 502 -62.11 -13.29 -12.30
N ILE A 503 -61.15 -12.66 -11.62
CA ILE A 503 -61.03 -11.20 -11.50
C ILE A 503 -59.74 -10.73 -12.17
N VAL A 504 -59.72 -9.50 -12.67
CA VAL A 504 -58.50 -8.88 -13.21
C VAL A 504 -57.64 -8.37 -12.04
N THR A 505 -56.34 -8.67 -12.07
CA THR A 505 -55.39 -8.38 -10.98
C THR A 505 -54.07 -7.86 -11.53
N VAL A 506 -53.30 -7.13 -10.72
CA VAL A 506 -51.91 -6.78 -11.04
C VAL A 506 -51.01 -7.68 -10.18
N ASN A 507 -50.13 -8.46 -10.82
CA ASN A 507 -49.23 -9.43 -10.17
C ASN A 507 -49.98 -10.38 -9.20
N GLY A 508 -51.19 -10.80 -9.57
CA GLY A 508 -52.03 -11.67 -8.74
C GLY A 508 -52.62 -11.01 -7.48
N LYS A 509 -52.55 -9.68 -7.34
CA LYS A 509 -53.08 -8.91 -6.19
C LYS A 509 -54.26 -8.02 -6.61
N PHE A 510 -55.26 -7.93 -5.72
CA PHE A 510 -56.39 -7.01 -5.80
C PHE A 510 -56.73 -6.52 -4.37
N PRO A 511 -56.58 -5.22 -4.03
CA PRO A 511 -55.93 -4.18 -4.84
C PRO A 511 -54.49 -4.53 -5.25
N GLY A 512 -53.97 -3.85 -6.26
CA GLY A 512 -52.65 -4.13 -6.84
C GLY A 512 -51.47 -3.79 -5.89
N PRO A 513 -50.22 -4.01 -6.33
CA PRO A 513 -49.04 -3.53 -5.60
C PRO A 513 -49.09 -2.01 -5.41
N ALA A 514 -48.88 -1.55 -4.16
CA ALA A 514 -48.83 -0.12 -3.86
C ALA A 514 -47.67 0.56 -4.60
N LEU A 515 -47.87 1.82 -4.97
CA LEU A 515 -46.84 2.70 -5.52
C LEU A 515 -46.47 3.74 -4.47
N TYR A 516 -45.17 3.95 -4.26
CA TYR A 516 -44.67 4.98 -3.36
C TYR A 516 -43.95 6.05 -4.18
N ALA A 517 -44.28 7.30 -3.93
CA ALA A 517 -43.70 8.48 -4.56
C ALA A 517 -43.45 9.55 -3.50
N ARG A 518 -42.62 10.55 -3.83
CA ARG A 518 -42.49 11.79 -3.07
C ARG A 518 -43.00 12.94 -3.93
N GLU A 519 -43.18 14.10 -3.31
CA GLU A 519 -43.41 15.35 -4.04
C GLU A 519 -42.26 15.59 -5.04
N ASP A 520 -42.56 16.23 -6.17
CA ASP A 520 -41.67 16.45 -7.33
C ASP A 520 -41.11 15.21 -8.06
N TYR A 521 -41.49 13.97 -7.69
CA TYR A 521 -40.97 12.76 -8.37
C TYR A 521 -41.76 12.38 -9.63
N THR A 522 -41.08 12.32 -10.79
CA THR A 522 -41.65 11.71 -12.02
C THR A 522 -41.57 10.18 -11.94
N VAL A 523 -42.70 9.51 -11.71
CA VAL A 523 -42.77 8.03 -11.62
C VAL A 523 -43.26 7.41 -12.93
N ILE A 524 -42.37 6.71 -13.64
CA ILE A 524 -42.72 5.97 -14.87
C ILE A 524 -43.19 4.55 -14.50
N VAL A 525 -44.45 4.24 -14.79
CA VAL A 525 -45.06 2.93 -14.49
C VAL A 525 -45.31 2.14 -15.78
N LYS A 526 -44.37 1.26 -16.16
CA LYS A 526 -44.57 0.30 -17.26
C LYS A 526 -45.44 -0.87 -16.78
N VAL A 527 -46.49 -1.19 -17.53
CA VAL A 527 -47.44 -2.28 -17.24
C VAL A 527 -47.68 -3.09 -18.51
N THR A 528 -47.70 -4.41 -18.40
CA THR A 528 -47.99 -5.32 -19.52
C THR A 528 -49.36 -5.95 -19.33
N ASN A 529 -50.26 -5.76 -20.30
CA ASN A 529 -51.59 -6.36 -20.26
C ASN A 529 -51.57 -7.79 -20.85
N HIS A 530 -51.93 -8.79 -20.04
CA HIS A 530 -52.08 -10.19 -20.47
C HIS A 530 -53.54 -10.68 -20.38
N VAL A 531 -54.52 -9.80 -20.15
CA VAL A 531 -55.95 -10.15 -20.31
C VAL A 531 -56.48 -9.71 -21.67
N ASN A 532 -57.47 -10.45 -22.19
CA ASN A 532 -58.09 -10.24 -23.51
C ASN A 532 -59.08 -9.05 -23.55
N HIS A 533 -58.91 -8.07 -22.68
CA HIS A 533 -59.78 -6.90 -22.50
C HIS A 533 -58.94 -5.63 -22.34
N SER A 534 -59.47 -4.48 -22.77
CA SER A 534 -58.90 -3.18 -22.43
C SER A 534 -59.06 -2.94 -20.92
N VAL A 535 -57.98 -2.52 -20.25
CA VAL A 535 -57.95 -2.28 -18.80
C VAL A 535 -57.58 -0.83 -18.53
N THR A 536 -58.41 -0.14 -17.76
CA THR A 536 -58.05 1.15 -17.15
C THR A 536 -57.49 0.86 -15.75
N ILE A 537 -56.38 1.51 -15.39
CA ILE A 537 -55.75 1.37 -14.09
C ILE A 537 -56.01 2.65 -13.30
N HIS A 538 -56.44 2.48 -12.05
CA HIS A 538 -56.60 3.56 -11.08
C HIS A 538 -55.67 3.25 -9.90
N TRP A 539 -55.12 4.29 -9.29
CA TRP A 539 -54.16 4.25 -8.18
C TRP A 539 -54.60 5.20 -7.07
#